data_AF-A0A0A2V7Q1-F1
#
_entry.id   AF-A0A0A2V7Q1-F1
#
_cell.length_a   1.000
_cell.length_b   1.000
_cell.length_c   1.000
_cell.angle_alpha   90.00
_cell.angle_beta   90.00
_cell.angle_gamma   90.00
#
_symmetry.space_group_name_H-M   'P 1'
#
loop_
_entity.id
_entity.type
_entity.pdbx_description
1 polymer ?
#
loop_
_entity_poly.entity_id
_entity_poly.type
_entity_poly.pdbx_seq_one_letter_code
_entity_poly.pdbx_strand_id
1 'polypeptide(L)'
;MTQLNASRTALVVIDLQDGILPFAGGPHSANDVVARAARLAEKFRANGSPVVMVRVGWSADYAEALKQPVDAAPPGHALPENWWSYPAALGKKDGDLEVTKRQWGAFYGTDLELQLRRRGIDTIVLCGISTNIGVESTARNAWEMGFSLVLAEDACSAASAEQHNHSLKFIFPRNTTLYALPKAEIVQRWREMTGDSFRFCFKFPATISHTAALRNCGDLTAEFFDRMSPLAGRIGQYWLQLPATFGPGDLPALWNFLDTLPADFTYGVEVRHPAFFDKGADEQALNRGLHDRKVNRAILDSRPIHSAVPHNEAVREAQRKKPKVPVHAIVTASHPLVRFIGSDNMEQNAALFDVWLKKLPEWATKATPYLFLHTPDIAQAPELVHTLWPALQHAFPELGAPPAIPQQATLF
;
A
#
# COMPACT_ATOMS: atom_id res chain seq x y z
N MET A 1 13.36 -2.69 -4.52
CA MET A 1 13.11 -1.50 -5.34
C MET A 1 12.27 -1.95 -6.50
N THR A 2 10.98 -1.62 -6.53
CA THR A 2 10.14 -1.87 -7.72
C THR A 2 10.92 -1.44 -8.96
N GLN A 3 11.40 -2.38 -9.77
CA GLN A 3 12.27 -2.04 -10.89
C GLN A 3 11.41 -1.34 -11.94
N LEU A 4 11.56 -0.03 -12.03
CA LEU A 4 10.95 0.76 -13.08
C LEU A 4 11.75 0.55 -14.36
N ASN A 5 11.08 0.15 -15.43
CA ASN A 5 11.70 0.16 -16.75
C ASN A 5 11.85 1.60 -17.22
N ALA A 6 13.06 2.14 -17.14
CA ALA A 6 13.37 3.53 -17.49
C ALA A 6 12.87 3.91 -18.90
N SER A 7 12.97 3.01 -19.88
CA SER A 7 12.54 3.28 -21.27
C SER A 7 11.02 3.40 -21.45
N ARG A 8 10.24 2.91 -20.46
CA ARG A 8 8.77 2.92 -20.47
C ARG A 8 8.18 3.78 -19.35
N THR A 9 9.03 4.53 -18.64
CA THR A 9 8.63 5.37 -17.51
C THR A 9 8.89 6.85 -17.80
N ALA A 10 7.93 7.72 -17.52
CA ALA A 10 8.12 9.17 -17.56
C ALA A 10 7.94 9.79 -16.18
N LEU A 11 8.65 10.89 -15.93
CA LEU A 11 8.41 11.76 -14.78
C LEU A 11 7.43 12.85 -15.20
N VAL A 12 6.36 13.04 -14.44
CA VAL A 12 5.40 14.13 -14.64
C VAL A 12 5.43 15.03 -13.40
N VAL A 13 5.89 16.26 -13.58
CA VAL A 13 6.08 17.26 -12.53
C VAL A 13 4.93 18.26 -12.59
N ILE A 14 4.04 18.23 -11.60
CA ILE A 14 2.84 19.06 -11.57
C ILE A 14 3.11 20.42 -10.91
N ASP A 15 2.98 21.47 -11.71
CA ASP A 15 2.83 22.87 -11.31
C ASP A 15 3.91 23.37 -10.34
N LEU A 16 5.15 22.90 -10.49
CA LEU A 16 6.31 23.47 -9.79
C LEU A 16 6.76 24.76 -10.50
N GLN A 17 5.89 25.76 -10.49
CA GLN A 17 6.08 27.11 -11.01
C GLN A 17 5.97 28.13 -9.87
N ASP A 18 6.66 29.26 -9.97
CA ASP A 18 6.81 30.25 -8.89
C ASP A 18 5.45 30.80 -8.41
N GLY A 19 4.44 30.88 -9.28
CA GLY A 19 3.08 31.26 -8.89
C GLY A 19 2.34 30.25 -8.00
N ILE A 20 2.76 28.98 -8.01
CA ILE A 20 2.10 27.89 -7.27
C ILE A 20 2.87 27.49 -6.00
N LEU A 21 4.18 27.72 -5.94
CA LEU A 21 5.00 27.40 -4.76
C LEU A 21 4.44 27.93 -3.43
N PRO A 22 3.85 29.14 -3.35
CA PRO A 22 3.26 29.65 -2.10
C PRO A 22 2.10 28.82 -1.54
N PHE A 23 1.48 27.94 -2.34
CA PHE A 23 0.37 27.09 -1.90
C PHE A 23 0.83 25.77 -1.24
N ALA A 24 2.14 25.54 -1.10
CA ALA A 24 2.70 24.40 -0.38
C ALA A 24 2.69 24.63 1.14
N GLY A 25 1.52 24.46 1.77
CA GLY A 25 1.34 24.56 3.21
C GLY A 25 1.82 23.34 4.02
N GLY A 26 1.97 22.16 3.40
CA GLY A 26 2.59 20.99 4.05
C GLY A 26 2.20 19.63 3.46
N PRO A 27 2.83 18.54 3.93
CA PRO A 27 3.83 18.47 5.01
C PRO A 27 5.25 18.84 4.56
N HIS A 28 5.50 18.92 3.25
CA HIS A 28 6.80 19.26 2.68
C HIS A 28 6.81 20.71 2.20
N SER A 29 7.91 21.43 2.47
CA SER A 29 8.06 22.81 2.02
C SER A 29 8.17 22.88 0.49
N ALA A 30 7.82 24.02 -0.11
CA ALA A 30 8.02 24.23 -1.55
C ALA A 30 9.48 23.97 -1.99
N ASN A 31 10.45 24.43 -1.20
CA ASN A 31 11.87 24.24 -1.48
C ASN A 31 12.27 22.76 -1.47
N ASP A 32 11.78 21.99 -0.49
CA ASP A 32 12.04 20.55 -0.42
C ASP A 32 11.44 19.82 -1.62
N VAL A 33 10.19 20.13 -1.97
CA VAL A 33 9.50 19.54 -3.12
C VAL A 33 10.27 19.83 -4.41
N VAL A 34 10.66 21.08 -4.63
CA VAL A 34 11.44 21.49 -5.81
C VAL A 34 12.79 20.77 -5.86
N ALA A 35 13.53 20.73 -4.76
CA ALA A 35 14.82 20.06 -4.70
C ALA A 35 14.70 18.55 -4.97
N ARG A 36 13.68 17.89 -4.40
CA ARG A 36 13.45 16.46 -4.60
C ARG A 36 13.01 16.15 -6.03
N ALA A 37 12.11 16.96 -6.59
CA ALA A 37 11.69 16.86 -7.99
C ALA A 37 12.85 17.09 -8.97
N ALA A 38 13.77 18.03 -8.67
CA ALA A 38 14.97 18.26 -9.47
C ALA A 38 15.87 17.01 -9.54
N ARG A 39 16.10 16.34 -8.40
CA ARG A 39 16.86 15.07 -8.37
C ARG A 39 16.18 13.96 -9.17
N LEU A 40 14.85 13.87 -9.10
CA LEU A 40 14.09 12.93 -9.93
C LEU A 40 14.28 13.28 -11.41
N ALA A 41 14.12 14.54 -11.81
CA ALA A 41 14.27 14.97 -13.19
C ALA A 41 15.69 14.71 -13.73
N GLU A 42 16.72 15.00 -12.95
CA GLU A 42 18.11 14.67 -13.29
C GLU A 42 18.29 13.16 -13.53
N LYS A 43 17.76 12.32 -12.64
CA LYS A 43 17.84 10.87 -12.79
C LYS A 43 17.10 10.37 -14.02
N PHE A 44 15.93 10.91 -14.33
CA PHE A 44 15.16 10.55 -15.52
C PHE A 44 15.91 10.92 -16.80
N ARG A 45 16.43 12.15 -16.88
CA ARG A 45 17.25 12.60 -18.01
C ARG A 45 18.49 11.73 -18.21
N ALA A 46 19.20 11.39 -17.13
CA ALA A 46 20.39 10.55 -17.17
C ALA A 46 20.11 9.12 -17.70
N ASN A 47 18.86 8.65 -17.61
CA ASN A 47 18.43 7.36 -18.14
C ASN A 47 17.70 7.47 -19.50
N GLY A 48 17.66 8.65 -20.12
CA GLY A 48 16.95 8.88 -21.37
C GLY A 48 15.42 8.83 -21.24
N SER A 49 14.89 8.83 -20.03
CA SER A 49 13.45 8.83 -19.74
C SER A 49 12.86 10.23 -19.90
N PRO A 50 11.65 10.39 -20.48
CA PRO A 50 11.02 11.70 -20.59
C PRO A 50 10.74 12.36 -19.24
N VAL A 51 11.01 13.66 -19.16
CA VAL A 51 10.56 14.54 -18.07
C VAL A 51 9.52 15.49 -18.64
N VAL A 52 8.34 15.51 -18.04
CA VAL A 52 7.24 16.41 -18.40
C VAL A 52 7.08 17.46 -17.32
N MET A 53 7.32 18.72 -17.69
CA MET A 53 7.11 19.88 -16.86
C MET A 53 5.71 20.43 -17.12
N VAL A 54 4.80 20.20 -16.19
CA VAL A 54 3.43 20.69 -16.27
C VAL A 54 3.33 22.04 -15.56
N ARG A 55 2.65 23.00 -16.20
CA ARG A 55 2.24 24.27 -15.60
C ARG A 55 0.75 24.48 -15.78
N VAL A 56 0.16 25.25 -14.88
CA VAL A 56 -1.23 25.68 -14.92
C VAL A 56 -1.33 27.20 -15.08
N GLY A 57 -2.34 27.65 -15.81
CA GLY A 57 -2.72 29.06 -15.86
C GLY A 57 -3.60 29.37 -17.06
N TRP A 58 -3.89 30.64 -17.27
CA TRP A 58 -4.85 31.14 -18.27
C TRP A 58 -4.33 32.39 -18.94
N SER A 59 -4.92 32.75 -20.08
CA SER A 59 -4.68 34.05 -20.71
C SER A 59 -5.23 35.18 -19.84
N ALA A 60 -4.83 36.42 -20.12
CA ALA A 60 -5.22 37.59 -19.32
C ALA A 60 -6.74 37.82 -19.28
N ASP A 61 -7.48 37.34 -20.28
CA ASP A 61 -8.94 37.40 -20.35
C ASP A 61 -9.65 36.21 -19.66
N TYR A 62 -8.87 35.26 -19.12
CA TYR A 62 -9.36 34.02 -18.50
C TYR A 62 -10.34 33.26 -19.41
N ALA A 63 -10.16 33.33 -20.73
CA ALA A 63 -11.04 32.66 -21.68
C ALA A 63 -11.07 31.15 -21.47
N GLU A 64 -9.94 30.55 -21.08
CA GLU A 64 -9.78 29.09 -20.92
C GLU A 64 -10.14 28.60 -19.52
N ALA A 65 -10.45 29.50 -18.58
CA ALA A 65 -10.77 29.13 -17.20
C ALA A 65 -12.17 28.51 -17.10
N LEU A 66 -12.32 27.58 -16.16
CA LEU A 66 -13.63 27.09 -15.71
C LEU A 66 -14.38 28.22 -15.01
N LYS A 67 -15.66 28.41 -15.37
CA LYS A 67 -16.52 29.54 -14.93
C LYS A 67 -17.81 29.09 -14.24
N GLN A 68 -17.94 27.79 -14.01
CA GLN A 68 -19.09 27.22 -13.33
C GLN A 68 -19.13 27.71 -11.87
N PRO A 69 -20.33 27.98 -11.32
CA PRO A 69 -20.45 28.40 -9.93
C PRO A 69 -19.99 27.29 -8.99
N VAL A 70 -19.23 27.67 -7.96
CA VAL A 70 -18.70 26.79 -6.91
C VAL A 70 -18.73 27.52 -5.56
N ASP A 71 -18.78 26.77 -4.47
CA ASP A 71 -18.87 27.33 -3.11
C ASP A 71 -17.61 28.10 -2.68
N ALA A 72 -16.45 27.67 -3.18
CA ALA A 72 -15.15 28.28 -2.90
C ALA A 72 -14.46 28.65 -4.22
N ALA A 73 -14.89 29.74 -4.82
CA ALA A 73 -14.28 30.23 -6.05
C ALA A 73 -12.86 30.78 -5.77
N PRO A 74 -11.85 30.46 -6.60
CA PRO A 74 -10.56 31.12 -6.52
C PRO A 74 -10.76 32.62 -6.81
N PRO A 75 -10.01 33.50 -6.13
CA PRO A 75 -10.14 34.93 -6.37
C PRO A 75 -9.72 35.27 -7.79
N GLY A 76 -10.56 36.01 -8.52
CA GLY A 76 -10.35 36.41 -9.92
C GLY A 76 -9.32 37.54 -10.07
N HIS A 77 -8.13 37.36 -9.51
CA HIS A 77 -7.02 38.30 -9.65
C HIS A 77 -6.14 37.93 -10.83
N ALA A 78 -5.61 38.94 -11.52
CA ALA A 78 -4.59 38.76 -12.54
C ALA A 78 -3.42 37.92 -11.99
N LEU A 79 -2.92 37.00 -12.81
CA LEU A 79 -1.76 36.18 -12.47
C LEU A 79 -0.54 37.09 -12.28
N PRO A 80 0.26 36.92 -11.21
CA PRO A 80 1.48 37.70 -11.02
C PRO A 80 2.48 37.45 -12.16
N GLU A 81 3.39 38.39 -12.41
CA GLU A 81 4.35 38.31 -13.53
C GLU A 81 5.20 37.04 -13.50
N ASN A 82 5.56 36.55 -12.31
CA ASN A 82 6.33 35.33 -12.12
C ASN A 82 5.50 34.04 -12.19
N TRP A 83 4.19 34.11 -12.44
CA TRP A 83 3.29 32.94 -12.37
C TRP A 83 3.80 31.75 -13.19
N TRP A 84 4.30 32.05 -14.39
CA TRP A 84 4.76 31.06 -15.35
C TRP A 84 6.21 30.61 -15.13
N SER A 85 6.99 31.31 -14.31
CA SER A 85 8.40 31.00 -14.14
C SER A 85 8.60 29.66 -13.45
N TYR A 86 9.55 28.85 -13.94
CA TYR A 86 10.01 27.68 -13.20
C TYR A 86 11.13 28.11 -12.24
N PRO A 87 11.14 27.63 -10.99
CA PRO A 87 12.22 27.94 -10.07
C PRO A 87 13.54 27.37 -10.61
N ALA A 88 14.61 28.16 -10.57
CA ALA A 88 15.91 27.76 -11.11
C ALA A 88 16.42 26.42 -10.54
N ALA A 89 16.12 26.16 -9.25
CA ALA A 89 16.49 24.92 -8.56
C ALA A 89 15.80 23.67 -9.13
N LEU A 90 14.67 23.79 -9.84
CA LEU A 90 14.04 22.65 -10.54
C LEU A 90 14.90 22.15 -11.70
N GLY A 91 15.79 23.01 -12.22
CA GLY A 91 16.76 22.64 -13.23
C GLY A 91 16.12 22.18 -14.54
N LYS A 92 15.03 22.84 -14.97
CA LYS A 92 14.40 22.60 -16.27
C LYS A 92 15.43 22.70 -17.40
N LYS A 93 15.33 21.82 -18.38
CA LYS A 93 16.15 21.77 -19.60
C LYS A 93 15.28 21.94 -20.85
N ASP A 94 15.92 22.29 -21.97
CA ASP A 94 15.24 22.47 -23.25
C ASP A 94 14.68 21.17 -23.83
N GLY A 95 15.27 20.03 -23.46
CA GLY A 95 14.78 18.70 -23.85
C GLY A 95 13.60 18.17 -23.03
N ASP A 96 13.19 18.87 -21.97
CA ASP A 96 12.01 18.47 -21.20
C ASP A 96 10.74 18.79 -21.98
N LEU A 97 9.73 17.93 -21.87
CA LEU A 97 8.42 18.18 -22.46
C LEU A 97 7.69 19.22 -21.61
N GLU A 98 7.01 20.16 -22.26
CA GLU A 98 6.19 21.16 -21.58
C GLU A 98 4.72 20.91 -21.85
N VAL A 99 3.92 20.92 -20.79
CA VAL A 99 2.47 20.82 -20.87
C VAL A 99 1.86 22.00 -20.10
N THR A 100 1.01 22.77 -20.78
CA THR A 100 0.22 23.83 -20.13
C THR A 100 -1.22 23.38 -20.01
N LYS A 101 -1.70 23.18 -18.79
CA LYS A 101 -3.10 22.81 -18.50
C LYS A 101 -3.91 24.02 -18.04
N ARG A 102 -5.24 23.94 -18.23
CA ARG A 102 -6.19 25.04 -17.91
C ARG A 102 -7.12 24.70 -16.74
N GLN A 103 -6.84 23.60 -16.04
CA GLN A 103 -7.59 23.08 -14.91
C GLN A 103 -6.68 22.20 -14.03
N TRP A 104 -7.26 21.48 -13.07
CA TRP A 104 -6.51 20.65 -12.13
C TRP A 104 -5.77 19.49 -12.80
N GLY A 105 -6.48 18.60 -13.50
CA GLY A 105 -5.89 17.44 -14.17
C GLY A 105 -5.08 17.82 -15.42
N ALA A 106 -3.93 17.17 -15.60
CA ALA A 106 -2.98 17.49 -16.68
C ALA A 106 -3.32 16.88 -18.05
N PHE A 107 -4.36 16.05 -18.16
CA PHE A 107 -4.72 15.37 -19.41
C PHE A 107 -5.75 16.12 -20.25
N TYR A 108 -6.78 16.71 -19.63
CA TYR A 108 -7.86 17.34 -20.37
C TYR A 108 -7.38 18.57 -21.15
N GLY A 109 -7.59 18.59 -22.47
CA GLY A 109 -7.20 19.70 -23.33
C GLY A 109 -5.69 19.86 -23.53
N THR A 110 -4.88 18.84 -23.21
CA THR A 110 -3.43 18.84 -23.41
C THR A 110 -3.01 17.68 -24.32
N ASP A 111 -1.74 17.64 -24.71
CA ASP A 111 -1.13 16.55 -25.46
C ASP A 111 -0.43 15.50 -24.57
N LEU A 112 -0.59 15.56 -23.23
CA LEU A 112 0.13 14.69 -22.30
C LEU A 112 -0.07 13.19 -22.62
N GLU A 113 -1.30 12.72 -22.79
CA GLU A 113 -1.57 11.32 -23.15
C GLU A 113 -0.93 10.94 -24.48
N LEU A 114 -1.06 11.82 -25.48
CA LEU A 114 -0.49 11.60 -26.81
C LEU A 114 1.03 11.45 -26.74
N GLN A 115 1.70 12.35 -26.00
CA GLN A 115 3.15 12.30 -25.79
C GLN A 115 3.56 11.00 -25.11
N LEU A 116 2.90 10.61 -24.02
CA LEU A 116 3.21 9.40 -23.27
C LEU A 116 3.04 8.15 -24.15
N ARG A 117 1.89 7.99 -24.81
CA ARG A 117 1.61 6.80 -25.64
C ARG A 117 2.53 6.69 -26.84
N ARG A 118 2.78 7.78 -27.58
CA ARG A 118 3.67 7.75 -28.76
C ARG A 118 5.13 7.48 -28.40
N ARG A 119 5.53 7.74 -27.16
CA ARG A 119 6.87 7.44 -26.62
C ARG A 119 6.96 6.06 -25.96
N GLY A 120 5.89 5.26 -26.03
CA GLY A 120 5.86 3.91 -25.44
C GLY A 120 5.86 3.91 -23.91
N ILE A 121 5.46 5.01 -23.28
CA ILE A 121 5.39 5.12 -21.82
C ILE A 121 4.13 4.42 -21.33
N ASP A 122 4.28 3.52 -20.36
CA ASP A 122 3.19 2.87 -19.65
C ASP A 122 3.18 3.17 -18.15
N THR A 123 4.24 3.78 -17.63
CA THR A 123 4.42 4.08 -16.21
C THR A 123 4.72 5.56 -15.99
N ILE A 124 4.07 6.18 -15.02
CA ILE A 124 4.25 7.57 -14.66
C ILE A 124 4.74 7.65 -13.21
N VAL A 125 5.90 8.27 -13.01
CA VAL A 125 6.28 8.81 -11.70
C VAL A 125 5.70 10.22 -11.59
N LEU A 126 4.86 10.44 -10.60
CA LEU A 126 4.12 11.69 -10.42
C LEU A 126 4.60 12.43 -9.17
N CYS A 127 4.81 13.73 -9.28
CA CYS A 127 5.13 14.61 -8.16
C CYS A 127 4.58 16.02 -8.39
N GLY A 128 4.64 16.90 -7.38
CA GLY A 128 4.30 18.32 -7.54
C GLY A 128 3.29 18.88 -6.53
N ILE A 129 2.68 20.01 -6.87
CA ILE A 129 1.76 20.76 -6.01
C ILE A 129 0.45 21.06 -6.77
N SER A 130 -0.75 20.89 -6.21
CA SER A 130 -1.06 20.32 -4.89
C SER A 130 -1.39 18.84 -4.96
N THR A 131 -0.99 18.10 -3.92
CA THR A 131 -1.14 16.64 -3.74
C THR A 131 -2.57 16.19 -4.00
N ASN A 132 -3.56 16.82 -3.36
CA ASN A 132 -4.96 16.42 -3.42
C ASN A 132 -5.77 17.11 -4.54
N ILE A 133 -5.14 18.01 -5.31
CA ILE A 133 -5.82 18.82 -6.33
C ILE A 133 -5.30 18.46 -7.73
N GLY A 134 -4.22 19.09 -8.18
CA GLY A 134 -3.65 18.88 -9.51
C GLY A 134 -2.98 17.53 -9.67
N VAL A 135 -2.21 17.11 -8.66
CA VAL A 135 -1.54 15.80 -8.63
C VAL A 135 -2.58 14.69 -8.59
N GLU A 136 -3.52 14.72 -7.65
CA GLU A 136 -4.55 13.68 -7.54
C GLU A 136 -5.46 13.59 -8.77
N SER A 137 -5.93 14.72 -9.32
CA SER A 137 -6.76 14.70 -10.53
C SER A 137 -6.01 14.05 -11.70
N THR A 138 -4.73 14.39 -11.85
CA THR A 138 -3.87 13.79 -12.88
C THR A 138 -3.65 12.30 -12.63
N ALA A 139 -3.43 11.88 -11.39
CA ALA A 139 -3.29 10.47 -11.02
C ALA A 139 -4.55 9.66 -11.30
N ARG A 140 -5.73 10.18 -10.95
CA ARG A 140 -7.02 9.53 -11.24
C ARG A 140 -7.18 9.29 -12.73
N ASN A 141 -6.96 10.32 -13.55
CA ASN A 141 -7.06 10.19 -15.00
C ASN A 141 -6.02 9.22 -15.58
N ALA A 142 -4.75 9.31 -15.15
CA ALA A 142 -3.71 8.40 -15.61
C ALA A 142 -4.05 6.92 -15.33
N TRP A 143 -4.57 6.63 -14.13
CA TRP A 143 -5.00 5.29 -13.77
C TRP A 143 -6.18 4.81 -14.61
N GLU A 144 -7.22 5.64 -14.78
CA GLU A 144 -8.39 5.32 -15.62
C GLU A 144 -8.00 5.10 -17.09
N MET A 145 -6.96 5.79 -17.57
CA MET A 145 -6.39 5.64 -18.90
C MET A 145 -5.44 4.43 -19.05
N GLY A 146 -5.22 3.67 -17.98
CA GLY A 146 -4.43 2.44 -17.96
C GLY A 146 -2.92 2.61 -17.76
N PHE A 147 -2.44 3.77 -17.31
CA PHE A 147 -1.04 3.94 -16.91
C PHE A 147 -0.79 3.38 -15.52
N SER A 148 0.37 2.75 -15.33
CA SER A 148 0.90 2.43 -14.01
C SER A 148 1.40 3.71 -13.33
N LEU A 149 1.15 3.86 -12.03
CA LEU A 149 1.49 5.09 -11.30
C LEU A 149 2.36 4.81 -10.09
N VAL A 150 3.40 5.62 -9.94
CA VAL A 150 4.22 5.75 -8.75
C VAL A 150 4.17 7.20 -8.30
N LEU A 151 3.72 7.43 -7.07
CA LEU A 151 3.76 8.77 -6.48
C LEU A 151 5.09 8.95 -5.73
N ALA A 152 5.82 10.02 -6.05
CA ALA A 152 6.93 10.47 -5.22
C ALA A 152 6.39 11.36 -4.09
N GLU A 153 5.90 10.70 -3.04
CA GLU A 153 5.25 11.31 -1.87
C GLU A 153 6.04 12.50 -1.30
N ASP A 154 7.33 12.30 -1.06
CA ASP A 154 8.22 13.32 -0.49
C ASP A 154 8.51 14.48 -1.47
N ALA A 155 8.18 14.34 -2.75
CA ALA A 155 8.19 15.40 -3.75
C ALA A 155 6.79 15.96 -4.04
N CYS A 156 5.87 15.87 -3.09
CA CYS A 156 4.53 16.46 -3.16
C CYS A 156 4.24 17.35 -1.95
N SER A 157 3.39 18.37 -2.12
CA SER A 157 2.85 19.15 -0.99
C SER A 157 1.41 19.57 -1.28
N ALA A 158 0.66 19.98 -0.27
CA ALA A 158 -0.70 20.49 -0.38
C ALA A 158 -0.88 21.77 0.44
N ALA A 159 -2.09 22.35 0.43
CA ALA A 159 -2.37 23.52 1.25
C ALA A 159 -2.35 23.21 2.77
N SER A 160 -2.50 21.95 3.16
CA SER A 160 -2.22 21.47 4.51
C SER A 160 -1.71 20.03 4.52
N ALA A 161 -0.98 19.65 5.57
CA ALA A 161 -0.54 18.27 5.77
C ALA A 161 -1.73 17.29 5.86
N GLU A 162 -2.85 17.71 6.44
CA GLU A 162 -4.07 16.90 6.51
C GLU A 162 -4.59 16.53 5.11
N GLN A 163 -4.69 17.51 4.21
CA GLN A 163 -5.16 17.27 2.84
C GLN A 163 -4.22 16.37 2.06
N HIS A 164 -2.90 16.57 2.19
CA HIS A 164 -1.89 15.68 1.60
C HIS A 164 -2.04 14.24 2.10
N ASN A 165 -2.13 14.06 3.42
CA ASN A 165 -2.23 12.76 4.08
C ASN A 165 -3.54 12.03 3.73
N HIS A 166 -4.65 12.76 3.57
CA HIS A 166 -5.92 12.18 3.17
C HIS A 166 -5.80 11.46 1.81
N SER A 167 -5.22 12.13 0.81
CA SER A 167 -5.01 11.55 -0.52
C SER A 167 -4.06 10.35 -0.48
N LEU A 168 -2.95 10.46 0.27
CA LEU A 168 -2.00 9.36 0.46
C LEU A 168 -2.60 8.15 1.15
N LYS A 169 -3.50 8.36 2.11
CA LYS A 169 -4.07 7.27 2.89
C LYS A 169 -5.23 6.59 2.18
N PHE A 170 -6.09 7.36 1.52
CA PHE A 170 -7.39 6.86 1.06
C PHE A 170 -7.53 6.78 -0.45
N ILE A 171 -6.76 7.57 -1.21
CA ILE A 171 -6.89 7.65 -2.66
C ILE A 171 -5.74 6.93 -3.35
N PHE A 172 -4.50 7.39 -3.16
CA PHE A 172 -3.34 6.90 -3.89
C PHE A 172 -3.09 5.38 -3.77
N PRO A 173 -3.32 4.69 -2.63
CA PRO A 173 -3.16 3.25 -2.57
C PRO A 173 -4.12 2.45 -3.47
N ARG A 174 -5.16 3.10 -3.99
CA ARG A 174 -6.17 2.47 -4.88
C ARG A 174 -5.87 2.64 -6.36
N ASN A 175 -5.07 3.64 -6.74
CA ASN A 175 -4.79 3.99 -8.13
C ASN A 175 -3.29 4.18 -8.44
N THR A 176 -2.42 4.08 -7.43
CA THR A 176 -0.96 4.03 -7.55
C THR A 176 -0.47 2.74 -6.92
N THR A 177 0.65 2.21 -7.43
CA THR A 177 1.33 1.11 -6.76
C THR A 177 2.13 1.62 -5.57
N LEU A 178 1.45 1.80 -4.44
CA LEU A 178 2.05 2.00 -3.12
C LEU A 178 2.51 0.66 -2.50
N TYR A 179 3.13 -0.18 -3.33
CA TYR A 179 3.70 -1.49 -2.95
C TYR A 179 5.19 -1.53 -3.24
N ALA A 180 5.88 -0.41 -3.05
CA ALA A 180 7.32 -0.41 -2.98
C ALA A 180 7.76 -1.17 -1.73
N LEU A 181 8.81 -1.97 -1.86
CA LEU A 181 9.53 -2.47 -0.69
C LEU A 181 9.86 -1.30 0.24
N PRO A 182 9.76 -1.46 1.58
CA PRO A 182 10.13 -0.40 2.51
C PRO A 182 11.56 0.06 2.21
N LYS A 183 11.84 1.37 2.29
CA LYS A 183 13.20 1.91 2.10
C LYS A 183 14.18 1.16 3.01
N ALA A 184 15.42 0.91 2.56
CA ALA A 184 16.40 0.14 3.33
C ALA A 184 16.64 0.74 4.72
N GLU A 185 16.67 2.07 4.81
CA GLU A 185 16.75 2.82 6.08
C GLU A 185 15.61 2.50 7.04
N ILE A 186 14.38 2.30 6.55
CA ILE A 186 13.23 1.92 7.38
C ILE A 186 13.40 0.50 7.94
N VAL A 187 13.92 -0.42 7.13
CA VAL A 187 14.21 -1.79 7.58
C VAL A 187 15.29 -1.81 8.66
N GLN A 188 16.36 -1.01 8.48
CA GLN A 188 17.40 -0.85 9.51
C GLN A 188 16.84 -0.22 10.78
N ARG A 189 15.99 0.79 10.65
CA ARG A 189 15.33 1.40 11.80
C ARG A 189 14.47 0.39 12.57
N TRP A 190 13.71 -0.48 11.89
CA TRP A 190 12.97 -1.56 12.56
C TRP A 190 13.87 -2.52 13.32
N ARG A 191 15.05 -2.84 12.77
CA ARG A 191 16.08 -3.63 13.44
C ARG A 191 16.62 -2.91 14.68
N GLU A 192 16.90 -1.61 14.60
CA GLU A 192 17.40 -0.84 15.75
C GLU A 192 16.35 -0.69 16.86
N MET A 193 15.07 -0.54 16.50
CA MET A 193 13.97 -0.33 17.45
C MET A 193 13.48 -1.61 18.14
N THR A 194 13.95 -2.78 17.73
CA THR A 194 13.49 -4.06 18.29
C THR A 194 14.66 -4.88 18.86
N GLY A 195 14.36 -5.82 19.76
CA GLY A 195 15.32 -6.79 20.30
C GLY A 195 15.23 -8.14 19.60
N ASP A 196 16.16 -9.04 19.89
CA ASP A 196 16.24 -10.37 19.25
C ASP A 196 15.13 -11.34 19.67
N SER A 197 14.34 -11.01 20.69
CA SER A 197 13.10 -11.72 21.04
C SER A 197 11.90 -11.32 20.18
N PHE A 198 11.97 -10.18 19.48
CA PHE A 198 10.88 -9.70 18.63
C PHE A 198 10.79 -10.50 17.33
N ARG A 199 9.58 -10.75 16.83
CA ARG A 199 9.34 -11.47 15.58
C ARG A 199 8.47 -10.64 14.64
N PHE A 200 9.01 -10.32 13.46
CA PHE A 200 8.26 -9.72 12.37
C PHE A 200 7.59 -10.79 11.54
N CYS A 201 6.34 -10.56 11.14
CA CYS A 201 5.77 -11.29 10.03
C CYS A 201 5.49 -10.32 8.88
N PHE A 202 5.88 -10.68 7.66
CA PHE A 202 5.68 -9.83 6.49
C PHE A 202 4.87 -10.55 5.43
N LYS A 203 3.96 -9.79 4.81
CA LYS A 203 3.36 -10.23 3.56
C LYS A 203 4.38 -10.13 2.45
N PHE A 204 4.35 -11.09 1.53
CA PHE A 204 4.95 -10.88 0.22
C PHE A 204 4.28 -9.68 -0.48
N PRO A 205 5.07 -8.88 -1.23
CA PRO A 205 4.54 -7.83 -2.09
C PRO A 205 3.38 -8.29 -3.00
N ALA A 206 2.44 -7.39 -3.26
CA ALA A 206 1.34 -7.63 -4.19
C ALA A 206 1.84 -7.88 -5.63
N THR A 207 2.99 -7.33 -6.01
CA THR A 207 3.64 -7.58 -7.31
C THR A 207 4.00 -9.06 -7.50
N ILE A 208 4.34 -9.78 -6.43
CA ILE A 208 4.62 -11.22 -6.45
C ILE A 208 3.31 -12.02 -6.41
N SER A 209 2.44 -11.71 -5.43
CA SER A 209 1.26 -12.53 -5.13
C SER A 209 0.03 -12.29 -6.01
N HIS A 210 -0.16 -11.07 -6.53
CA HIS A 210 -1.34 -10.67 -7.31
C HIS A 210 -0.98 -10.36 -8.76
N THR A 211 0.03 -9.53 -9.01
CA THR A 211 0.39 -9.10 -10.38
C THR A 211 1.07 -10.21 -11.17
N ALA A 212 2.19 -10.74 -10.66
CA ALA A 212 2.89 -11.86 -11.29
C ALA A 212 2.18 -13.20 -11.06
N ALA A 213 1.23 -13.24 -10.12
CA ALA A 213 0.49 -14.45 -9.74
C ALA A 213 1.43 -15.66 -9.54
N LEU A 214 2.55 -15.42 -8.84
CA LEU A 214 3.61 -16.40 -8.52
C LEU A 214 4.40 -16.94 -9.72
N ARG A 215 4.28 -16.33 -10.91
CA ARG A 215 4.94 -16.78 -12.14
C ARG A 215 6.03 -15.78 -12.56
N ASN A 216 7.19 -16.30 -12.98
CA ASN A 216 8.30 -15.50 -13.49
C ASN A 216 8.69 -14.32 -12.57
N CYS A 217 8.61 -14.51 -11.24
CA CYS A 217 8.81 -13.45 -10.24
C CYS A 217 10.09 -13.65 -9.41
N GLY A 218 11.07 -14.39 -9.93
CA GLY A 218 12.33 -14.69 -9.24
C GLY A 218 13.08 -13.43 -8.79
N ASP A 219 13.26 -12.47 -9.71
CA ASP A 219 13.95 -11.21 -9.42
C ASP A 219 13.23 -10.39 -8.33
N LEU A 220 11.90 -10.30 -8.41
CA LEU A 220 11.08 -9.63 -7.39
C LEU A 220 11.20 -10.29 -6.02
N THR A 221 11.30 -11.62 -6.00
CA THR A 221 11.42 -12.42 -4.77
C THR A 221 12.80 -12.25 -4.15
N ALA A 222 13.86 -12.35 -4.96
CA ALA A 222 15.23 -12.14 -4.52
C ALA A 222 15.41 -10.74 -3.94
N GLU A 223 14.87 -9.73 -4.61
CA GLU A 223 14.94 -8.35 -4.15
C GLU A 223 14.18 -8.11 -2.84
N PHE A 224 13.03 -8.76 -2.65
CA PHE A 224 12.30 -8.71 -1.39
C PHE A 224 13.12 -9.29 -0.24
N PHE A 225 13.74 -10.45 -0.42
CA PHE A 225 14.59 -11.06 0.61
C PHE A 225 15.84 -10.24 0.89
N ASP A 226 16.51 -9.73 -0.16
CA ASP A 226 17.68 -8.85 0.01
C ASP A 226 17.32 -7.62 0.85
N ARG A 227 16.19 -6.95 0.54
CA ARG A 227 15.71 -5.81 1.31
C ARG A 227 15.44 -6.15 2.78
N MET A 228 14.92 -7.34 3.05
CA MET A 228 14.56 -7.78 4.40
C MET A 228 15.70 -8.49 5.14
N SER A 229 16.85 -8.73 4.49
CA SER A 229 18.00 -9.43 5.06
C SER A 229 18.49 -8.87 6.41
N PRO A 230 18.44 -7.55 6.71
CA PRO A 230 18.83 -7.06 8.03
C PRO A 230 17.96 -7.59 9.17
N LEU A 231 16.74 -8.06 8.85
CA LEU A 231 15.78 -8.61 9.80
C LEU A 231 15.76 -10.14 9.81
N ALA A 232 16.60 -10.84 9.04
CA ALA A 232 16.52 -12.29 8.83
C ALA A 232 16.39 -13.09 10.16
N GLY A 233 17.22 -12.78 11.16
CA GLY A 233 17.18 -13.43 12.48
C GLY A 233 15.97 -13.07 13.36
N ARG A 234 15.11 -12.15 12.91
CA ARG A 234 13.88 -11.70 13.59
C ARG A 234 12.63 -11.95 12.77
N ILE A 235 12.71 -12.71 11.68
CA ILE A 235 11.52 -13.10 10.94
C ILE A 235 10.83 -14.26 11.66
N GLY A 236 9.56 -14.06 12.01
CA GLY A 236 8.67 -15.13 12.45
C GLY A 236 8.05 -15.88 11.27
N GLN A 237 7.52 -15.14 10.29
CA GLN A 237 6.91 -15.74 9.10
C GLN A 237 6.81 -14.77 7.92
N TYR A 238 7.13 -15.24 6.71
CA TYR A 238 6.67 -14.58 5.49
C TYR A 238 5.37 -15.23 5.02
N TRP A 239 4.36 -14.45 4.63
CA TRP A 239 3.11 -15.06 4.14
C TRP A 239 2.61 -14.50 2.82
N LEU A 240 2.13 -15.40 1.97
CA LEU A 240 1.50 -15.13 0.70
C LEU A 240 -0.01 -14.96 0.91
N GLN A 241 -0.51 -13.75 0.73
CA GLN A 241 -1.95 -13.53 0.63
C GLN A 241 -2.35 -13.58 -0.84
N LEU A 242 -3.11 -14.60 -1.23
CA LEU A 242 -3.53 -14.81 -2.62
C LEU A 242 -4.89 -14.13 -2.90
N PRO A 243 -5.13 -13.63 -4.13
CA PRO A 243 -6.41 -13.03 -4.50
C PRO A 243 -7.54 -14.09 -4.54
N ALA A 244 -8.79 -13.62 -4.51
CA ALA A 244 -9.96 -14.50 -4.65
C ALA A 244 -10.05 -15.19 -6.02
N THR A 245 -9.35 -14.67 -7.04
CA THR A 245 -9.25 -15.27 -8.38
C THR A 245 -8.26 -16.44 -8.45
N PHE A 246 -7.37 -16.59 -7.45
CA PHE A 246 -6.41 -17.70 -7.41
C PHE A 246 -7.13 -18.98 -7.02
N GLY A 247 -7.34 -19.88 -7.98
CA GLY A 247 -8.15 -21.08 -7.82
C GLY A 247 -7.36 -22.39 -7.78
N PRO A 248 -8.03 -23.54 -7.72
CA PRO A 248 -7.38 -24.86 -7.71
C PRO A 248 -6.46 -25.12 -8.91
N GLY A 249 -6.81 -24.59 -10.09
CA GLY A 249 -5.97 -24.68 -11.29
C GLY A 249 -4.62 -23.97 -11.19
N ASP A 250 -4.45 -23.05 -10.23
CA ASP A 250 -3.21 -22.32 -10.00
C ASP A 250 -2.26 -22.99 -9.00
N LEU A 251 -2.70 -24.08 -8.34
CA LEU A 251 -1.88 -24.81 -7.36
C LEU A 251 -0.49 -25.21 -7.88
N PRO A 252 -0.30 -25.65 -9.14
CA PRO A 252 1.05 -25.93 -9.66
C PRO A 252 1.99 -24.71 -9.61
N ALA A 253 1.48 -23.51 -9.85
CA ALA A 253 2.27 -22.28 -9.76
C ALA A 253 2.65 -21.97 -8.30
N LEU A 254 1.73 -22.20 -7.35
CA LEU A 254 2.02 -22.07 -5.92
C LEU A 254 3.12 -23.04 -5.49
N TRP A 255 3.04 -24.30 -5.89
CA TRP A 255 4.03 -25.32 -5.56
C TRP A 255 5.40 -24.98 -6.11
N ASN A 256 5.48 -24.65 -7.40
CA ASN A 256 6.74 -24.23 -8.00
C ASN A 256 7.34 -23.00 -7.30
N PHE A 257 6.51 -22.02 -6.95
CA PHE A 257 6.98 -20.85 -6.21
C PHE A 257 7.53 -21.22 -4.83
N LEU A 258 6.75 -21.96 -4.03
CA LEU A 258 7.15 -22.37 -2.67
C LEU A 258 8.42 -23.23 -2.68
N ASP A 259 8.57 -24.11 -3.66
CA ASP A 259 9.73 -25.00 -3.80
C ASP A 259 11.02 -24.23 -4.16
N THR A 260 10.92 -22.98 -4.63
CA THR A 260 12.05 -22.10 -4.94
C THR A 260 12.44 -21.16 -3.79
N LEU A 261 11.66 -21.13 -2.70
CA LEU A 261 11.92 -20.22 -1.60
C LEU A 261 13.09 -20.69 -0.72
N PRO A 262 13.84 -19.77 -0.08
CA PRO A 262 14.90 -20.12 0.86
C PRO A 262 14.41 -20.98 2.04
N ALA A 263 15.13 -22.04 2.38
CA ALA A 263 14.72 -22.95 3.46
C ALA A 263 14.88 -22.37 4.88
N ASP A 264 15.59 -21.25 5.03
CA ASP A 264 15.91 -20.65 6.33
C ASP A 264 14.71 -19.93 6.99
N PHE A 265 13.61 -19.75 6.26
CA PHE A 265 12.44 -19.02 6.75
C PHE A 265 11.20 -19.89 6.86
N THR A 266 10.28 -19.44 7.70
CA THR A 266 8.94 -20.01 7.82
C THR A 266 7.98 -19.29 6.88
N TYR A 267 7.15 -20.06 6.18
CA TYR A 267 6.18 -19.53 5.21
C TYR A 267 4.74 -19.80 5.59
N GLY A 268 3.85 -18.92 5.12
CA GLY A 268 2.41 -19.05 5.22
C GLY A 268 1.68 -18.77 3.91
N VAL A 269 0.53 -19.40 3.69
CA VAL A 269 -0.36 -19.15 2.54
C VAL A 269 -1.77 -18.87 3.02
N GLU A 270 -2.31 -17.73 2.61
CA GLU A 270 -3.70 -17.33 2.83
C GLU A 270 -4.45 -17.38 1.49
N VAL A 271 -5.39 -18.32 1.38
CA VAL A 271 -6.28 -18.45 0.22
C VAL A 271 -7.62 -17.74 0.47
N ARG A 272 -8.28 -17.33 -0.62
CA ARG A 272 -9.57 -16.62 -0.56
C ARG A 272 -10.64 -17.20 -1.49
N HIS A 273 -10.24 -18.11 -2.38
CA HIS A 273 -11.14 -18.73 -3.34
C HIS A 273 -12.05 -19.77 -2.66
N PRO A 274 -13.38 -19.74 -2.88
CA PRO A 274 -14.34 -20.60 -2.18
C PRO A 274 -14.05 -22.11 -2.25
N ALA A 275 -13.55 -22.61 -3.40
CA ALA A 275 -13.19 -24.02 -3.59
C ALA A 275 -12.16 -24.57 -2.58
N PHE A 276 -11.45 -23.70 -1.86
CA PHE A 276 -10.51 -24.13 -0.82
C PHE A 276 -11.15 -24.21 0.58
N PHE A 277 -12.47 -24.13 0.68
CA PHE A 277 -13.20 -24.13 1.96
C PHE A 277 -14.42 -25.06 1.99
N ASP A 278 -14.65 -25.85 0.94
CA ASP A 278 -15.81 -26.74 0.82
C ASP A 278 -15.53 -28.17 1.32
N LYS A 279 -14.32 -28.43 1.88
CA LYS A 279 -13.83 -29.75 2.30
C LYS A 279 -13.72 -30.78 1.17
N GLY A 280 -13.84 -30.34 -0.08
CA GLY A 280 -13.71 -31.14 -1.28
C GLY A 280 -12.26 -31.49 -1.62
N ALA A 281 -12.07 -32.08 -2.80
CA ALA A 281 -10.76 -32.52 -3.28
C ALA A 281 -9.76 -31.37 -3.41
N ASP A 282 -10.21 -30.18 -3.79
CA ASP A 282 -9.35 -29.00 -4.00
C ASP A 282 -8.78 -28.46 -2.68
N GLU A 283 -9.60 -28.36 -1.63
CA GLU A 283 -9.13 -28.02 -0.29
C GLU A 283 -8.15 -29.08 0.25
N GLN A 284 -8.44 -30.37 0.04
CA GLN A 284 -7.55 -31.45 0.45
C GLN A 284 -6.20 -31.40 -0.28
N ALA A 285 -6.21 -31.10 -1.58
CA ALA A 285 -5.00 -30.94 -2.38
C ALA A 285 -4.15 -29.77 -1.89
N LEU A 286 -4.76 -28.62 -1.61
CA LEU A 286 -4.09 -27.47 -1.00
C LEU A 286 -3.47 -27.84 0.35
N ASN A 287 -4.26 -28.40 1.27
CA ASN A 287 -3.80 -28.71 2.62
C ASN A 287 -2.66 -29.73 2.62
N ARG A 288 -2.75 -30.77 1.79
CA ARG A 288 -1.68 -31.77 1.63
C ARG A 288 -0.43 -31.16 1.04
N GLY A 289 -0.56 -30.39 -0.04
CA GLY A 289 0.60 -29.75 -0.68
C GLY A 289 1.33 -28.76 0.24
N LEU A 290 0.60 -28.03 1.08
CA LEU A 290 1.17 -27.18 2.14
C LEU A 290 1.86 -28.01 3.23
N HIS A 291 1.23 -29.10 3.68
CA HIS A 291 1.78 -29.98 4.71
C HIS A 291 3.09 -30.64 4.26
N ASP A 292 3.12 -31.19 3.05
CA ASP A 292 4.30 -31.86 2.48
C ASP A 292 5.50 -30.89 2.39
N ARG A 293 5.23 -29.59 2.16
CA ARG A 293 6.22 -28.51 2.09
C ARG A 293 6.51 -27.85 3.43
N LYS A 294 5.83 -28.25 4.51
CA LYS A 294 5.91 -27.63 5.84
C LYS A 294 5.60 -26.13 5.81
N VAL A 295 4.65 -25.72 4.95
CA VAL A 295 4.17 -24.34 4.83
C VAL A 295 2.85 -24.19 5.61
N ASN A 296 2.71 -23.09 6.34
CA ASN A 296 1.53 -22.84 7.16
C ASN A 296 0.34 -22.39 6.30
N ARG A 297 -0.86 -22.85 6.62
CA ARG A 297 -2.09 -22.24 6.13
C ARG A 297 -2.45 -21.10 7.07
N ALA A 298 -2.46 -19.89 6.54
CA ALA A 298 -2.96 -18.73 7.27
C ALA A 298 -4.49 -18.79 7.33
N ILE A 299 -5.02 -18.67 8.54
CA ILE A 299 -6.44 -18.83 8.84
C ILE A 299 -7.04 -17.45 8.99
N LEU A 300 -7.95 -17.11 8.08
CA LEU A 300 -8.73 -15.89 8.17
C LEU A 300 -10.02 -16.15 8.96
N ASP A 301 -10.17 -15.49 10.10
CA ASP A 301 -11.43 -15.45 10.83
C ASP A 301 -12.10 -14.10 10.64
N SER A 302 -13.02 -14.05 9.68
CA SER A 302 -13.86 -12.88 9.40
C SER A 302 -15.29 -13.02 9.93
N ARG A 303 -15.56 -13.99 10.82
CA ARG A 303 -16.91 -14.14 11.42
C ARG A 303 -17.37 -12.86 12.11
N PRO A 304 -16.54 -12.14 12.90
CA PRO A 304 -17.01 -10.95 13.60
C PRO A 304 -17.46 -9.85 12.64
N ILE A 305 -16.67 -9.55 11.62
CA ILE A 305 -17.06 -8.50 10.66
C ILE A 305 -18.33 -8.85 9.87
N HIS A 306 -18.56 -10.12 9.53
CA HIS A 306 -19.77 -10.54 8.81
C HIS A 306 -21.00 -10.73 9.72
N SER A 307 -20.80 -10.86 11.03
CA SER A 307 -21.87 -10.93 12.04
C SER A 307 -22.26 -9.56 12.60
N ALA A 308 -21.45 -8.52 12.34
CA ALA A 308 -21.72 -7.16 12.78
C ALA A 308 -22.85 -6.51 11.95
N VAL A 309 -23.70 -5.75 12.62
CA VAL A 309 -24.74 -4.94 11.95
C VAL A 309 -24.08 -3.70 11.33
N PRO A 310 -24.17 -3.51 10.00
CA PRO A 310 -23.49 -2.41 9.32
C PRO A 310 -24.18 -1.07 9.61
N HIS A 311 -23.64 -0.30 10.55
CA HIS A 311 -24.16 1.01 10.95
C HIS A 311 -23.28 2.19 10.49
N ASN A 312 -22.07 1.93 9.97
CA ASN A 312 -21.17 2.94 9.41
C ASN A 312 -20.54 2.45 8.08
N GLU A 313 -19.90 3.36 7.34
CA GLU A 313 -19.30 3.05 6.03
C GLU A 313 -18.07 2.13 6.14
N ALA A 314 -17.27 2.27 7.20
CA ALA A 314 -16.08 1.45 7.41
C ALA A 314 -16.45 -0.05 7.56
N VAL A 315 -17.48 -0.37 8.33
CA VAL A 315 -18.01 -1.74 8.47
C VAL A 315 -18.56 -2.24 7.14
N ARG A 316 -19.34 -1.42 6.42
CA ARG A 316 -19.88 -1.79 5.09
C ARG A 316 -18.77 -2.09 4.09
N GLU A 317 -17.73 -1.26 4.04
CA GLU A 317 -16.60 -1.45 3.14
C GLU A 317 -15.78 -2.69 3.52
N ALA A 318 -15.53 -2.90 4.81
CA ALA A 318 -14.85 -4.09 5.29
C ALA A 318 -15.62 -5.37 4.97
N GLN A 319 -16.95 -5.40 5.15
CA GLN A 319 -17.80 -6.52 4.76
C GLN A 319 -17.71 -6.82 3.25
N ARG A 320 -17.67 -5.80 2.38
CA ARG A 320 -17.49 -5.98 0.94
C ARG A 320 -16.10 -6.52 0.56
N LYS A 321 -15.05 -6.05 1.23
CA LYS A 321 -13.65 -6.39 0.88
C LYS A 321 -13.18 -7.72 1.46
N LYS A 322 -13.69 -8.14 2.62
CA LYS A 322 -13.25 -9.38 3.29
C LYS A 322 -14.09 -10.56 2.79
N PRO A 323 -13.47 -11.64 2.28
CA PRO A 323 -14.22 -12.79 1.78
C PRO A 323 -15.02 -13.42 2.93
N LYS A 324 -16.24 -13.88 2.63
CA LYS A 324 -17.06 -14.64 3.58
C LYS A 324 -16.75 -16.12 3.42
N VAL A 325 -15.66 -16.57 4.07
CA VAL A 325 -15.18 -17.95 4.02
C VAL A 325 -15.34 -18.64 5.38
N PRO A 326 -15.63 -19.95 5.41
CA PRO A 326 -15.59 -20.75 6.64
C PRO A 326 -14.25 -20.66 7.37
N VAL A 327 -14.31 -20.69 8.70
CA VAL A 327 -13.11 -20.72 9.54
C VAL A 327 -12.70 -22.17 9.76
N HIS A 328 -11.62 -22.57 9.10
CA HIS A 328 -11.03 -23.89 9.26
C HIS A 328 -9.76 -23.78 10.12
N ALA A 329 -9.88 -24.12 11.40
CA ALA A 329 -8.74 -24.15 12.33
C ALA A 329 -7.86 -25.38 12.04
N ILE A 330 -6.95 -25.25 11.08
CA ILE A 330 -6.07 -26.31 10.58
C ILE A 330 -4.61 -25.92 10.78
N VAL A 331 -3.80 -26.89 11.21
CA VAL A 331 -2.34 -26.75 11.33
C VAL A 331 -1.69 -27.59 10.23
N THR A 332 -1.08 -26.93 9.24
CA THR A 332 -0.35 -27.62 8.17
C THR A 332 1.15 -27.69 8.44
N ALA A 333 1.68 -26.83 9.31
CA ALA A 333 3.10 -26.77 9.68
C ALA A 333 3.29 -26.23 11.12
N SER A 334 4.52 -25.86 11.49
CA SER A 334 4.91 -25.58 12.89
C SER A 334 4.57 -24.18 13.41
N HIS A 335 4.06 -23.27 12.59
CA HIS A 335 3.79 -21.88 12.97
C HIS A 335 2.42 -21.40 12.46
N PRO A 336 1.31 -21.98 12.94
CA PRO A 336 -0.01 -21.64 12.45
C PRO A 336 -0.29 -20.15 12.64
N LEU A 337 -0.79 -19.49 11.60
CA LEU A 337 -1.05 -18.05 11.59
C LEU A 337 -2.55 -17.80 11.58
N VAL A 338 -3.07 -17.14 12.61
CA VAL A 338 -4.48 -16.76 12.72
C VAL A 338 -4.60 -15.26 12.51
N ARG A 339 -5.52 -14.87 11.63
CA ARG A 339 -5.91 -13.48 11.40
C ARG A 339 -7.36 -13.30 11.82
N PHE A 340 -7.55 -12.81 13.03
CA PHE A 340 -8.86 -12.50 13.57
C PHE A 340 -9.26 -11.08 13.16
N ILE A 341 -10.31 -10.98 12.34
CA ILE A 341 -10.87 -9.71 11.87
C ILE A 341 -12.09 -9.38 12.72
N GLY A 342 -11.84 -8.64 13.80
CA GLY A 342 -12.86 -8.09 14.68
C GLY A 342 -13.80 -7.13 13.95
N SER A 343 -14.88 -6.80 14.65
CA SER A 343 -15.82 -5.73 14.33
C SER A 343 -15.66 -4.57 15.32
N ASP A 344 -16.52 -3.57 15.23
CA ASP A 344 -16.68 -2.52 16.24
C ASP A 344 -17.51 -2.96 17.46
N ASN A 345 -18.03 -4.19 17.49
CA ASN A 345 -18.71 -4.75 18.66
C ASN A 345 -17.75 -5.65 19.47
N MET A 346 -17.20 -5.10 20.56
CA MET A 346 -16.18 -5.79 21.37
C MET A 346 -16.71 -7.01 22.15
N GLU A 347 -17.96 -6.98 22.59
CA GLU A 347 -18.60 -8.12 23.26
C GLU A 347 -18.78 -9.29 22.29
N GLN A 348 -19.27 -9.01 21.07
CA GLN A 348 -19.37 -10.02 20.02
C GLN A 348 -18.00 -10.54 19.59
N ASN A 349 -16.99 -9.66 19.52
CA ASN A 349 -15.62 -10.07 19.23
C ASN A 349 -15.11 -11.07 20.28
N ALA A 350 -15.30 -10.80 21.58
CA ALA A 350 -14.90 -11.70 22.66
C ALA A 350 -15.59 -13.07 22.54
N ALA A 351 -16.92 -13.09 22.38
CA ALA A 351 -17.68 -14.33 22.25
C ALA A 351 -17.24 -15.19 21.04
N LEU A 352 -16.94 -14.56 19.89
CA LEU A 352 -16.46 -15.27 18.71
C LEU A 352 -15.00 -15.72 18.84
N PHE A 353 -14.22 -15.04 19.66
CA PHE A 353 -12.81 -15.34 19.92
C PHE A 353 -12.61 -16.55 20.85
N ASP A 354 -13.62 -16.95 21.63
CA ASP A 354 -13.56 -18.10 22.56
C ASP A 354 -13.08 -19.41 21.92
N VAL A 355 -13.36 -19.62 20.63
CA VAL A 355 -12.85 -20.78 19.88
C VAL A 355 -11.32 -20.79 19.83
N TRP A 356 -10.70 -19.62 19.67
CA TRP A 356 -9.26 -19.45 19.63
C TRP A 356 -8.62 -19.58 21.00
N LEU A 357 -9.29 -19.17 22.08
CA LEU A 357 -8.81 -19.38 23.46
C LEU A 357 -8.67 -20.86 23.81
N LYS A 358 -9.43 -21.74 23.16
CA LYS A 358 -9.29 -23.20 23.31
C LYS A 358 -8.22 -23.78 22.37
N LYS A 359 -8.16 -23.28 21.13
CA LYS A 359 -7.28 -23.85 20.08
C LYS A 359 -5.83 -23.40 20.15
N LEU A 360 -5.57 -22.13 20.47
CA LEU A 360 -4.21 -21.60 20.50
C LEU A 360 -3.34 -22.32 21.56
N PRO A 361 -3.82 -22.57 22.81
CA PRO A 361 -3.03 -23.32 23.79
C PRO A 361 -2.77 -24.77 23.37
N GLU A 362 -3.76 -25.43 22.76
CA GLU A 362 -3.60 -26.78 22.19
C GLU A 362 -2.47 -26.80 21.16
N TRP A 363 -2.42 -25.82 20.26
CA TRP A 363 -1.37 -25.71 19.25
C TRP A 363 -0.01 -25.33 19.85
N ALA A 364 0.01 -24.47 20.86
CA ALA A 364 1.23 -24.04 21.54
C ALA A 364 2.01 -25.22 22.16
N THR A 365 1.37 -26.35 22.43
CA THR A 365 2.06 -27.57 22.90
C THR A 365 3.01 -28.21 21.86
N LYS A 366 2.81 -27.92 20.56
CA LYS A 366 3.52 -28.59 19.45
C LYS A 366 4.02 -27.63 18.36
N ALA A 367 3.61 -26.37 18.42
CA ALA A 367 3.83 -25.36 17.39
C ALA A 367 3.92 -23.97 18.03
N THR A 368 4.33 -22.97 17.25
CA THR A 368 4.38 -21.57 17.68
C THR A 368 3.33 -20.76 16.94
N PRO A 369 2.12 -20.60 17.50
CA PRO A 369 1.06 -19.86 16.83
C PRO A 369 1.36 -18.37 16.75
N TYR A 370 1.05 -17.76 15.61
CA TYR A 370 1.01 -16.31 15.43
C TYR A 370 -0.43 -15.83 15.35
N LEU A 371 -0.77 -14.84 16.18
CA LEU A 371 -2.10 -14.22 16.20
C LEU A 371 -2.02 -12.77 15.74
N PHE A 372 -2.80 -12.43 14.72
CA PHE A 372 -2.99 -11.08 14.23
C PHE A 372 -4.43 -10.63 14.51
N LEU A 373 -4.57 -9.58 15.29
CA LEU A 373 -5.85 -8.92 15.56
C LEU A 373 -6.00 -7.71 14.64
N HIS A 374 -7.15 -7.58 13.98
CA HIS A 374 -7.43 -6.49 13.05
C HIS A 374 -8.90 -6.07 13.16
N THR A 375 -9.18 -4.80 12.90
CA THR A 375 -10.51 -4.20 12.89
C THR A 375 -10.73 -3.46 11.56
N PRO A 376 -11.99 -3.13 11.17
CA PRO A 376 -12.28 -2.35 9.97
C PRO A 376 -11.60 -0.99 10.00
N ASP A 377 -11.68 -0.31 11.14
CA ASP A 377 -10.89 0.87 11.46
C ASP A 377 -9.72 0.46 12.36
N ILE A 378 -8.49 0.66 11.88
CA ILE A 378 -7.27 0.32 12.62
C ILE A 378 -7.16 1.06 13.96
N ALA A 379 -7.81 2.21 14.10
CA ALA A 379 -7.87 2.96 15.36
C ALA A 379 -8.52 2.16 16.50
N GLN A 380 -9.39 1.18 16.17
CA GLN A 380 -10.07 0.31 17.13
C GLN A 380 -9.28 -0.98 17.45
N ALA A 381 -8.18 -1.27 16.75
CA ALA A 381 -7.39 -2.47 17.02
C ALA A 381 -6.82 -2.52 18.44
N PRO A 382 -6.35 -1.41 19.05
CA PRO A 382 -5.93 -1.40 20.44
C PRO A 382 -7.05 -1.73 21.43
N GLU A 383 -8.27 -1.26 21.18
CA GLU A 383 -9.43 -1.58 22.00
C GLU A 383 -9.73 -3.08 21.94
N LEU A 384 -9.74 -3.67 20.73
CA LEU A 384 -9.89 -5.11 20.55
C LEU A 384 -8.81 -5.90 21.30
N VAL A 385 -7.56 -5.46 21.25
CA VAL A 385 -6.46 -6.09 22.02
C VAL A 385 -6.78 -6.05 23.51
N HIS A 386 -7.14 -4.89 24.06
CA HIS A 386 -7.47 -4.74 25.47
C HIS A 386 -8.68 -5.58 25.89
N THR A 387 -9.71 -5.70 25.06
CA THR A 387 -10.87 -6.55 25.31
C THR A 387 -10.47 -8.02 25.42
N LEU A 388 -9.60 -8.51 24.53
CA LEU A 388 -9.24 -9.93 24.47
C LEU A 388 -8.09 -10.30 25.42
N TRP A 389 -7.28 -9.33 25.86
CA TRP A 389 -6.04 -9.57 26.61
C TRP A 389 -6.25 -10.36 27.91
N PRO A 390 -7.22 -10.06 28.79
CA PRO A 390 -7.39 -10.80 30.05
C PRO A 390 -7.66 -12.29 29.82
N ALA A 391 -8.48 -12.61 28.81
CA ALA A 391 -8.78 -13.99 28.46
C ALA A 391 -7.58 -14.69 27.81
N LEU A 392 -6.80 -13.97 27.00
CA LEU A 392 -5.53 -14.46 26.47
C LEU A 392 -4.51 -14.74 27.57
N GLN A 393 -4.35 -13.86 28.57
CA GLN A 393 -3.46 -14.11 29.72
C GLN A 393 -3.91 -15.29 30.56
N HIS A 394 -5.22 -15.52 30.68
CA HIS A 394 -5.72 -16.72 31.34
C HIS A 394 -5.34 -18.00 30.57
N ALA A 395 -5.40 -17.96 29.24
CA ALA A 395 -5.01 -19.07 28.37
C ALA A 395 -3.48 -19.23 28.25
N PHE A 396 -2.71 -18.15 28.42
CA PHE A 396 -1.26 -18.06 28.31
C PHE A 396 -0.70 -17.22 29.48
N PRO A 397 -0.49 -17.82 30.66
CA PRO A 397 -0.05 -17.11 31.87
C PRO A 397 1.30 -16.40 31.73
N GLU A 398 2.11 -16.78 30.75
CA GLU A 398 3.38 -16.14 30.40
C GLU A 398 3.23 -14.81 29.67
N LEU A 399 2.03 -14.48 29.17
CA LEU A 399 1.76 -13.18 28.57
C LEU A 399 1.85 -12.08 29.64
N GLY A 400 2.77 -11.15 29.40
CA GLY A 400 2.96 -9.97 30.25
C GLY A 400 1.77 -9.01 30.23
N ALA A 401 1.96 -7.82 30.78
CA ALA A 401 0.96 -6.76 30.77
C ALA A 401 0.44 -6.47 29.34
N PRO A 402 -0.82 -6.01 29.20
CA PRO A 402 -1.34 -5.60 27.90
C PRO A 402 -0.39 -4.61 27.24
N PRO A 403 -0.13 -4.74 25.92
CA PRO A 403 0.79 -3.88 25.24
C PRO A 403 0.30 -2.44 25.36
N ALA A 404 1.19 -1.54 25.78
CA ALA A 404 0.87 -0.13 25.82
C ALA A 404 0.45 0.33 24.42
N ILE A 405 -0.70 0.99 24.31
CA ILE A 405 -1.06 1.69 23.08
C ILE A 405 -0.01 2.79 22.91
N PRO A 406 0.82 2.78 21.86
CA PRO A 406 1.78 3.84 21.67
C PRO A 406 1.00 5.15 21.49
N GLN A 407 0.98 6.00 22.52
CA GLN A 407 0.68 7.41 22.35
C GLN A 407 1.86 7.99 21.60
N GLN A 408 1.78 7.96 20.28
CA GLN A 408 2.78 8.62 19.45
C GLN A 408 2.56 10.13 19.60
N ALA A 409 3.20 10.72 20.62
CA ALA A 409 3.15 12.16 20.90
C ALA A 409 3.77 13.00 19.77
N THR A 410 4.53 12.35 18.90
CA THR A 410 5.08 12.91 17.67
C THR A 410 4.81 11.94 16.54
N LEU A 411 3.89 12.34 15.68
CA LEU A 411 3.91 11.90 14.29
C LEU A 411 5.26 12.36 13.73
N PHE A 412 5.99 11.46 13.07
CA PHE A 412 7.12 11.91 12.25
C PHE A 412 6.69 13.02 11.31
#